data_AF-A0A8T5DU18-F1
#
_entry.id   AF-A0A8T5DU18-F1
#
_cell.length_a   1.000
_cell.length_b   1.000
_cell.length_c   1.000
_cell.angle_alpha   90.00
_cell.angle_beta   90.00
_cell.angle_gamma   90.00
#
_symmetry.space_group_name_H-M   'P 1'
#
loop_
_entity.id
_entity.type
_entity.pdbx_description
1 polymer ?
#
loop_
_entity_poly.entity_id
_entity_poly.type
_entity_poly.pdbx_seq_one_letter_code
_entity_poly.pdbx_strand_id
1 'polypeptide(L)'
;MYKSNMTPVIIAIMLSIVILPVSGQSNSPEITVNDGRLTSINLESGETYSDSWLIKENEWYSVQMDCQSCTGTVKFNGTEIDSSSSSLNGMVSSDGIIELNIESSISEEVGLSIIQYVKESFDSSRPAPNQPVQTISGVICYDINECINNSRGNLASIPDGEFTNQSFITGVIESGQSEYFAIDVSKGDTLELSLAHSTSDIYVEVYFQNQTDEILLPNSISSPSKLSVNQAVAPHYWHFDGDGRAVIKVESQSLNTLWALQSTIYESQEMTVLPDNSYLEVYGHNRNTVVLDVSEAKRLSLKSPYSETEISTYQLMNGNWVESNSFTSTSNVATNLYVYPNVSAVK
;
A
#
# COMPACT_ATOMS: atom_id res chain seq x y z
N MET A 1 -22.08 97.17 15.34
CA MET A 1 -21.65 96.62 14.04
C MET A 1 -21.57 95.11 14.17
N TYR A 2 -22.29 94.40 13.30
CA TYR A 2 -22.46 92.95 13.30
C TYR A 2 -21.59 92.33 12.19
N LYS A 3 -21.35 91.01 12.31
CA LYS A 3 -20.79 90.03 11.33
C LYS A 3 -19.26 89.88 11.33
N SER A 4 -18.69 88.68 11.14
CA SER A 4 -19.22 87.31 11.01
C SER A 4 -18.03 86.34 11.09
N ASN A 5 -18.29 85.16 11.64
CA ASN A 5 -17.44 83.97 11.64
C ASN A 5 -16.99 83.55 10.24
N MET A 6 -15.80 82.95 10.15
CA MET A 6 -15.51 81.80 9.30
C MET A 6 -14.38 80.97 9.92
N THR A 7 -14.75 79.81 10.44
CA THR A 7 -13.86 78.70 10.79
C THR A 7 -13.43 77.97 9.52
N PRO A 8 -12.21 77.43 9.45
CA PRO A 8 -11.94 76.20 8.74
C PRO A 8 -11.53 75.08 9.70
N VAL A 9 -12.18 73.95 9.47
CA VAL A 9 -12.09 72.66 10.13
C VAL A 9 -10.80 71.96 9.71
N ILE A 10 -10.03 71.44 10.69
CA ILE A 10 -8.98 70.45 10.44
C ILE A 10 -9.42 69.16 11.10
N ILE A 11 -9.80 68.18 10.28
CA ILE A 11 -10.14 66.82 10.69
C ILE A 11 -8.81 66.08 10.92
N ALA A 12 -8.51 65.76 12.17
CA ALA A 12 -7.45 64.83 12.52
C ALA A 12 -8.01 63.40 12.42
N ILE A 13 -7.57 62.66 11.41
CA ILE A 13 -7.86 61.23 11.27
C ILE A 13 -6.92 60.47 12.21
N MET A 14 -7.46 60.02 13.34
CA MET A 14 -6.81 59.07 14.26
C MET A 14 -6.72 57.70 13.57
N LEU A 15 -5.53 57.35 13.08
CA LEU A 15 -5.23 56.04 12.53
C LEU A 15 -5.19 55.03 13.69
N SER A 16 -6.31 54.34 13.89
CA SER A 16 -6.43 53.26 14.88
C SER A 16 -5.77 52.01 14.27
N ILE A 17 -4.61 51.64 14.80
CA ILE A 17 -3.95 50.37 14.51
C ILE A 17 -4.83 49.28 15.11
N VAL A 18 -5.63 48.62 14.28
CA VAL A 18 -6.32 47.39 14.64
C VAL A 18 -5.27 46.29 14.66
N ILE A 19 -4.83 45.92 15.86
CA ILE A 19 -4.06 44.69 16.07
C ILE A 19 -5.08 43.56 15.89
N LEU A 20 -5.12 42.97 14.69
CA LEU A 20 -5.83 41.73 14.48
C LEU A 20 -5.16 40.66 15.35
N PRO A 21 -5.90 39.87 16.14
CA PRO A 21 -5.33 38.68 16.75
C PRO A 21 -4.88 37.77 15.61
N VAL A 22 -3.56 37.57 15.48
CA VAL A 22 -3.03 36.43 14.76
C VAL A 22 -3.62 35.22 15.46
N SER A 23 -4.49 34.49 14.78
CA SER A 23 -4.92 33.16 15.19
C SER A 23 -3.67 32.35 15.50
N GLY A 24 -3.50 31.95 16.75
CA GLY A 24 -2.40 31.09 17.16
C GLY A 24 -2.33 29.89 16.23
N GLN A 25 -1.16 29.64 15.68
CA GLN A 25 -0.78 28.37 15.09
C GLN A 25 -1.14 27.31 16.15
N SER A 26 -1.91 26.27 15.80
CA SER A 26 -2.05 25.15 16.71
C SER A 26 -0.66 24.55 16.88
N ASN A 27 -0.14 24.55 18.11
CA ASN A 27 1.11 23.87 18.48
C ASN A 27 0.88 22.35 18.49
N SER A 28 0.41 21.81 17.36
CA SER A 28 0.33 20.39 17.12
C SER A 28 1.62 19.98 16.41
N PRO A 29 2.25 18.87 16.82
CA PRO A 29 3.42 18.32 16.14
C PRO A 29 3.21 18.24 14.62
N GLU A 30 4.26 18.53 13.84
CA GLU A 30 4.21 18.32 12.40
C GLU A 30 4.17 16.81 12.12
N ILE A 31 3.26 16.38 11.24
CA ILE A 31 3.06 14.97 10.90
C ILE A 31 3.48 14.70 9.46
N THR A 32 4.08 13.53 9.23
CA THR A 32 4.41 13.03 7.89
C THR A 32 3.44 11.91 7.53
N VAL A 33 2.73 12.10 6.42
CA VAL A 33 1.81 11.11 5.86
C VAL A 33 2.37 10.64 4.52
N ASN A 34 2.59 9.34 4.39
CA ASN A 34 2.95 8.70 3.13
C ASN A 34 1.86 7.71 2.75
N ASP A 35 1.36 7.79 1.52
CA ASP A 35 0.34 6.86 1.00
C ASP A 35 -0.93 6.81 1.86
N GLY A 36 -1.31 7.98 2.41
CA GLY A 36 -2.46 8.11 3.30
C GLY A 36 -2.25 7.54 4.71
N ARG A 37 -1.04 7.05 5.03
CA ARG A 37 -0.66 6.53 6.36
C ARG A 37 0.25 7.49 7.12
N LEU A 38 -0.02 7.71 8.40
CA LEU A 38 0.89 8.38 9.32
C LEU A 38 2.17 7.55 9.48
N THR A 39 3.29 8.10 9.02
CA THR A 39 4.59 7.40 9.06
C THR A 39 5.58 8.01 10.03
N SER A 40 5.47 9.31 10.32
CA SER A 40 6.28 9.93 11.37
C SER A 40 5.64 11.20 11.92
N ILE A 41 6.12 11.59 13.09
CA ILE A 41 5.80 12.86 13.74
C ILE A 41 7.10 13.57 14.13
N ASN A 42 7.17 14.88 13.94
CA ASN A 42 8.28 15.71 14.42
C ASN A 42 7.88 16.30 15.77
N LEU A 43 8.57 15.88 16.82
CA LEU A 43 8.34 16.36 18.18
C LEU A 43 9.44 17.33 18.59
N GLU A 44 9.07 18.48 19.17
CA GLU A 44 10.00 19.29 19.94
C GLU A 44 10.17 18.75 21.38
N SER A 45 11.28 19.10 22.03
CA SER A 45 11.52 18.73 23.44
C SER A 45 10.39 19.24 24.35
N GLY A 46 9.70 18.31 25.02
CA GLY A 46 8.56 18.61 25.90
C GLY A 46 7.23 18.82 25.18
N GLU A 47 7.18 18.62 23.86
CA GLU A 47 5.94 18.54 23.10
C GLU A 47 5.34 17.13 23.19
N THR A 48 4.02 17.03 23.08
CA THR A 48 3.28 15.77 23.10
C THR A 48 2.41 15.67 21.86
N TYR A 49 2.55 14.57 21.13
CA TYR A 49 1.56 14.13 20.15
C TYR A 49 0.48 13.31 20.84
N SER A 50 -0.78 13.56 20.49
CA SER A 50 -1.92 12.84 21.04
C SER A 50 -2.85 12.39 19.93
N ASP A 51 -3.31 11.14 20.00
CA ASP A 51 -4.34 10.58 19.13
C ASP A 51 -5.31 9.71 19.94
N SER A 52 -6.52 9.50 19.43
CA SER A 52 -7.51 8.66 20.11
C SER A 52 -8.50 8.02 19.15
N TRP A 53 -8.91 6.80 19.46
CA TRP A 53 -9.73 5.99 18.56
C TRP A 53 -10.65 5.02 19.32
N LEU A 54 -11.80 4.64 18.72
CA LEU A 54 -12.92 3.93 19.37
C LEU A 54 -12.80 2.41 19.24
N ILE A 55 -12.33 1.71 20.25
CA ILE A 55 -12.05 0.26 20.19
C ILE A 55 -13.19 -0.56 20.82
N LYS A 56 -13.48 -1.74 20.26
CA LYS A 56 -14.49 -2.66 20.81
C LYS A 56 -13.87 -3.77 21.65
N GLU A 57 -14.70 -4.41 22.47
CA GLU A 57 -14.34 -5.62 23.20
C GLU A 57 -13.68 -6.67 22.27
N ASN A 58 -12.56 -7.25 22.72
CA ASN A 58 -11.74 -8.23 22.00
C ASN A 58 -11.09 -7.72 20.70
N GLU A 59 -11.06 -6.40 20.48
CA GLU A 59 -10.21 -5.81 19.45
C GLU A 59 -8.81 -5.54 20.01
N TRP A 60 -7.83 -5.64 19.13
CA TRP A 60 -6.42 -5.43 19.39
C TRP A 60 -5.93 -4.13 18.75
N TYR A 61 -4.86 -3.58 19.32
CA TYR A 61 -4.10 -2.47 18.77
C TYR A 61 -2.59 -2.78 18.78
N SER A 62 -1.85 -2.11 17.90
CA SER A 62 -0.39 -2.13 17.87
C SER A 62 0.14 -0.76 17.50
N VAL A 63 1.07 -0.25 18.29
CA VAL A 63 1.81 0.99 18.01
C VAL A 63 3.29 0.67 18.09
N GLN A 64 3.97 0.71 16.95
CA GLN A 64 5.43 0.60 16.89
C GLN A 64 6.04 1.98 16.64
N MET A 65 7.08 2.29 17.41
CA MET A 65 7.80 3.56 17.39
C MET A 65 9.28 3.32 17.12
N ASP A 66 9.87 4.19 16.29
CA ASP A 66 11.31 4.27 16.08
C ASP A 66 11.77 5.69 16.43
N CYS A 67 12.48 5.81 17.55
CA CYS A 67 12.93 7.08 18.10
C CYS A 67 14.13 6.88 19.03
N GLN A 68 14.83 7.98 19.31
CA GLN A 68 15.98 8.02 20.20
C GLN A 68 15.59 8.22 21.67
N SER A 69 14.67 9.14 21.98
CA SER A 69 14.34 9.48 23.39
C SER A 69 12.85 9.75 23.63
N CYS A 70 11.98 9.15 22.81
CA CYS A 70 10.55 9.25 22.95
C CYS A 70 9.97 8.18 23.89
N THR A 71 8.81 8.48 24.47
CA THR A 71 8.00 7.53 25.23
C THR A 71 6.56 7.64 24.75
N GLY A 72 6.02 6.53 24.29
CA GLY A 72 4.59 6.39 24.01
C GLY A 72 3.87 5.83 25.23
N THR A 73 2.68 6.35 25.49
CA THR A 73 1.79 5.93 26.57
C THR A 73 0.40 5.70 26.00
N VAL A 74 -0.15 4.51 26.24
CA VAL A 74 -1.51 4.16 25.85
C VAL A 74 -2.40 4.15 27.09
N LYS A 75 -3.53 4.86 26.99
CA LYS A 75 -4.60 4.85 28.00
C LYS A 75 -5.86 4.24 27.42
N PHE A 76 -6.59 3.53 28.25
CA PHE A 76 -7.94 3.04 27.96
C PHE A 76 -8.94 3.75 28.87
N ASN A 77 -9.86 4.51 28.28
CA ASN A 77 -10.84 5.32 29.01
C ASN A 77 -10.20 6.20 30.12
N GLY A 78 -9.09 6.89 29.78
CA GLY A 78 -8.34 7.75 30.70
C GLY A 78 -7.37 7.04 31.65
N THR A 79 -7.38 5.70 31.71
CA THR A 79 -6.47 4.92 32.58
C THR A 79 -5.29 4.41 31.78
N GLU A 80 -4.06 4.71 32.21
CA GLU A 80 -2.85 4.18 31.59
C GLU A 80 -2.79 2.65 31.70
N ILE A 81 -2.57 1.98 30.56
CA ILE A 81 -2.48 0.52 30.46
C ILE A 81 -1.12 0.04 29.96
N ASP A 82 -0.38 0.88 29.23
CA ASP A 82 0.96 0.53 28.73
C ASP A 82 1.81 1.79 28.46
N SER A 83 3.13 1.67 28.61
CA SER A 83 4.10 2.74 28.35
C SER A 83 5.44 2.14 27.92
N SER A 84 5.99 2.63 26.79
CA SER A 84 7.14 2.03 26.12
C SER A 84 7.77 3.02 25.15
N SER A 85 9.05 2.85 24.86
CA SER A 85 9.78 3.65 23.87
C SER A 85 9.86 2.98 22.50
N SER A 86 9.23 1.82 22.29
CA SER A 86 9.38 1.06 21.04
C SER A 86 8.14 0.36 20.53
N SER A 87 7.34 -0.25 21.40
CA SER A 87 6.14 -1.00 20.99
C SER A 87 5.12 -1.05 22.12
N LEU A 88 3.86 -0.81 21.77
CA LEU A 88 2.69 -0.83 22.65
C LEU A 88 1.60 -1.63 21.95
N ASN A 89 1.31 -2.83 22.43
CA ASN A 89 0.37 -3.74 21.79
C ASN A 89 -0.54 -4.35 22.85
N GLY A 90 -1.82 -4.54 22.54
CA GLY A 90 -2.73 -5.15 23.49
C GLY A 90 -4.13 -5.36 22.95
N MET A 91 -4.89 -6.15 23.72
CA MET A 91 -6.33 -6.37 23.53
C MET A 91 -7.11 -5.63 24.61
N VAL A 92 -8.27 -5.07 24.26
CA VAL A 92 -9.18 -4.50 25.26
C VAL A 92 -10.29 -5.47 25.65
N SER A 93 -10.70 -5.42 26.92
CA SER A 93 -11.72 -6.31 27.51
C SER A 93 -13.13 -5.72 27.51
N SER A 94 -13.31 -4.52 26.96
CA SER A 94 -14.62 -3.85 26.85
C SER A 94 -14.55 -2.75 25.80
N ASP A 95 -15.70 -2.33 25.29
CA ASP A 95 -15.81 -1.16 24.41
C ASP A 95 -15.30 0.11 25.11
N GLY A 96 -14.59 0.96 24.37
CA GLY A 96 -14.06 2.21 24.91
C GLY A 96 -13.24 3.02 23.93
N ILE A 97 -12.38 3.87 24.48
CA ILE A 97 -11.47 4.73 23.72
C ILE A 97 -10.04 4.39 24.11
N ILE A 98 -9.19 4.15 23.12
CA ILE A 98 -7.75 4.18 23.27
C ILE A 98 -7.27 5.61 23.06
N GLU A 99 -6.39 6.08 23.94
CA GLU A 99 -5.72 7.37 23.84
C GLU A 99 -4.21 7.12 23.80
N LEU A 100 -3.57 7.49 22.70
CA LEU A 100 -2.13 7.42 22.51
C LEU A 100 -1.53 8.79 22.79
N ASN A 101 -0.51 8.85 23.65
CA ASN A 101 0.31 10.04 23.84
C ASN A 101 1.77 9.70 23.60
N ILE A 102 2.48 10.47 22.77
CA ILE A 102 3.91 10.29 22.51
C ILE A 102 4.60 11.61 22.84
N GLU A 103 5.58 11.55 23.72
CA GLU A 103 6.40 12.69 24.12
C GLU A 103 7.88 12.37 23.92
N SER A 104 8.69 13.40 23.70
CA SER A 104 10.15 13.25 23.66
C SER A 104 10.86 14.28 24.54
N SER A 105 11.98 13.84 25.12
CA SER A 105 12.90 14.71 25.85
C SER A 105 13.82 15.53 24.95
N ILE A 106 13.90 15.21 23.66
CA ILE A 106 14.69 15.95 22.65
C ILE A 106 13.81 16.31 21.45
N SER A 107 14.29 17.21 20.60
CA SER A 107 13.66 17.40 19.29
C SER A 107 14.08 16.26 18.36
N GLU A 108 13.12 15.48 17.87
CA GLU A 108 13.37 14.33 16.99
C GLU A 108 12.19 14.01 16.07
N GLU A 109 12.48 13.29 14.99
CA GLU A 109 11.47 12.63 14.17
C GLU A 109 11.21 11.23 14.75
N VAL A 110 9.97 10.95 15.15
CA VAL A 110 9.54 9.64 15.62
C VAL A 110 8.85 8.91 14.48
N GLY A 111 9.42 7.81 14.01
CA GLY A 111 8.77 6.91 13.06
C GLY A 111 7.61 6.16 13.71
N LEU A 112 6.49 5.99 13.00
CA LEU A 112 5.28 5.34 13.48
C LEU A 112 4.75 4.25 12.54
N SER A 113 4.23 3.17 13.14
CA SER A 113 3.40 2.18 12.47
C SER A 113 2.30 1.74 13.43
N ILE A 114 1.06 2.13 13.12
CA ILE A 114 -0.10 2.02 14.03
C ILE A 114 -1.18 1.16 13.39
N ILE A 115 -1.46 -0.02 13.95
CA ILE A 115 -2.66 -0.79 13.62
C ILE A 115 -3.74 -0.55 14.67
N GLN A 116 -4.93 -0.18 14.20
CA GLN A 116 -6.13 0.02 15.01
C GLN A 116 -7.17 -1.06 14.68
N TYR A 117 -7.94 -1.49 15.69
CA TYR A 117 -9.16 -2.32 15.55
C TYR A 117 -8.96 -3.70 14.91
N VAL A 118 -7.92 -4.44 15.30
CA VAL A 118 -7.69 -5.79 14.77
C VAL A 118 -8.57 -6.80 15.51
N LYS A 119 -9.17 -7.75 14.78
CA LYS A 119 -9.92 -8.86 15.38
C LYS A 119 -9.27 -10.18 15.00
N GLU A 120 -9.20 -11.09 15.97
CA GLU A 120 -9.04 -12.51 15.64
C GLU A 120 -10.33 -12.97 14.94
N SER A 121 -10.27 -13.10 13.62
CA SER A 121 -11.44 -13.39 12.80
C SER A 121 -11.19 -14.45 11.73
N PHE A 122 -9.95 -14.93 11.63
CA PHE A 122 -9.56 -15.93 10.64
C PHE A 122 -9.61 -17.33 11.24
N ASP A 123 -9.98 -18.29 10.39
CA ASP A 123 -10.09 -19.68 10.80
C ASP A 123 -8.71 -20.26 11.07
N SER A 124 -8.58 -21.05 12.14
CA SER A 124 -7.34 -21.80 12.43
C SER A 124 -7.21 -23.09 11.62
N SER A 125 -8.24 -23.43 10.84
CA SER A 125 -8.28 -24.62 9.99
C SER A 125 -8.34 -24.23 8.52
N ARG A 126 -7.41 -24.76 7.72
CA ARG A 126 -7.42 -24.57 6.27
C ARG A 126 -8.72 -25.12 5.67
N PRO A 127 -9.49 -24.33 4.90
CA PRO A 127 -10.69 -24.83 4.23
C PRO A 127 -10.32 -25.83 3.13
N ALA A 128 -11.12 -26.88 2.94
CA ALA A 128 -10.99 -27.76 1.79
C ALA A 128 -11.51 -27.08 0.49
N PRO A 129 -11.07 -27.49 -0.71
CA PRO A 129 -11.48 -26.90 -2.00
C PRO A 129 -12.99 -26.69 -2.18
N ASN A 130 -13.82 -27.63 -1.73
CA ASN A 130 -15.27 -27.57 -1.83
C ASN A 130 -15.98 -26.96 -0.60
N GLN A 131 -15.22 -26.58 0.43
CA GLN A 131 -15.76 -25.99 1.64
C GLN A 131 -15.93 -24.48 1.44
N PRO A 132 -17.10 -23.91 1.78
CA PRO A 132 -17.25 -22.45 1.79
C PRO A 132 -16.32 -21.84 2.85
N VAL A 133 -15.70 -20.72 2.49
CA VAL A 133 -14.90 -19.89 3.40
C VAL A 133 -15.26 -18.43 3.12
N GLN A 134 -15.19 -17.59 4.14
CA GLN A 134 -15.32 -16.15 3.93
C GLN A 134 -14.13 -15.66 3.09
N THR A 135 -14.44 -14.99 1.99
CA THR A 135 -13.43 -14.34 1.15
C THR A 135 -13.32 -12.87 1.53
N ILE A 136 -12.09 -12.38 1.51
CA ILE A 136 -11.77 -10.98 1.71
C ILE A 136 -11.78 -10.32 0.34
N SER A 137 -12.56 -9.24 0.21
CA SER A 137 -12.48 -8.37 -0.96
C SER A 137 -11.14 -7.63 -0.92
N GLY A 138 -10.18 -8.05 -1.75
CA GLY A 138 -8.94 -7.30 -1.95
C GLY A 138 -9.19 -6.01 -2.76
N VAL A 139 -8.21 -5.10 -2.76
CA VAL A 139 -8.22 -3.96 -3.68
C VAL A 139 -7.98 -4.47 -5.09
N ILE A 140 -8.91 -4.20 -5.99
CA ILE A 140 -8.79 -4.54 -7.40
C ILE A 140 -8.22 -3.35 -8.16
N CYS A 141 -7.10 -3.58 -8.83
CA CYS A 141 -6.46 -2.62 -9.71
C CYS A 141 -6.99 -2.78 -11.13
N TYR A 142 -7.87 -1.87 -11.55
CA TYR A 142 -8.43 -1.86 -12.91
C TYR A 142 -7.51 -1.14 -13.92
N ASP A 143 -6.86 -0.06 -13.50
CA ASP A 143 -5.85 0.64 -14.30
C ASP A 143 -4.52 0.63 -13.55
N ILE A 144 -3.55 -0.07 -14.11
CA ILE A 144 -2.22 -0.20 -13.51
C ILE A 144 -1.57 1.15 -13.25
N ASN A 145 -1.83 2.17 -14.07
CA ASN A 145 -1.24 3.50 -13.90
C ASN A 145 -1.77 4.24 -12.67
N GLU A 146 -2.92 3.84 -12.14
CA GLU A 146 -3.48 4.39 -10.91
C GLU A 146 -2.95 3.67 -9.66
N CYS A 147 -2.52 2.41 -9.81
CA CYS A 147 -2.12 1.56 -8.70
C CYS A 147 -0.62 1.56 -8.43
N ILE A 148 0.22 1.90 -9.42
CA ILE A 148 1.68 1.90 -9.28
C ILE A 148 2.25 3.32 -9.39
N ASN A 149 3.39 3.56 -8.74
CA ASN A 149 4.19 4.76 -8.96
C ASN A 149 5.60 4.38 -9.41
N ASN A 150 5.79 4.46 -10.72
CA ASN A 150 7.03 4.12 -11.42
C ASN A 150 8.24 4.96 -10.95
N SER A 151 8.02 6.15 -10.38
CA SER A 151 9.06 7.04 -9.87
C SER A 151 9.68 6.50 -8.57
N ARG A 152 9.07 5.49 -7.94
CA ARG A 152 9.61 4.76 -6.78
C ARG A 152 10.68 3.74 -7.15
N GLY A 153 10.93 3.53 -8.43
CA GLY A 153 11.94 2.58 -8.89
C GLY A 153 11.48 1.12 -8.84
N ASN A 154 10.19 0.86 -8.64
CA ASN A 154 9.60 -0.48 -8.64
C ASN A 154 8.15 -0.45 -9.19
N LEU A 155 7.54 -1.63 -9.32
CA LEU A 155 6.17 -1.83 -9.81
C LEU A 155 5.22 -2.36 -8.71
N ALA A 156 5.56 -2.16 -7.43
CA ALA A 156 4.69 -2.52 -6.33
C ALA A 156 3.46 -1.60 -6.31
N SER A 157 2.34 -2.11 -5.82
CA SER A 157 1.16 -1.26 -5.63
C SER A 157 1.42 -0.21 -4.54
N ILE A 158 0.77 0.95 -4.71
CA ILE A 158 0.70 1.98 -3.68
C ILE A 158 -0.56 1.70 -2.87
N PRO A 159 -0.44 1.44 -1.56
CA PRO A 159 -1.62 1.36 -0.72
C PRO A 159 -2.27 2.75 -0.59
N ASP A 160 -3.56 2.81 -0.31
CA ASP A 160 -4.23 4.06 0.03
C ASP A 160 -4.76 4.01 1.46
N GLY A 161 -4.18 4.80 2.36
CA GLY A 161 -4.68 5.02 3.71
C GLY A 161 -3.99 4.23 4.83
N GLU A 162 -4.55 4.35 6.03
CA GLU A 162 -4.14 3.61 7.23
C GLU A 162 -4.39 2.09 7.10
N PHE A 163 -3.85 1.28 8.01
CA PHE A 163 -4.07 -0.18 8.03
C PHE A 163 -5.54 -0.61 8.22
N THR A 164 -6.43 0.34 8.50
CA THR A 164 -7.88 0.13 8.55
C THR A 164 -8.55 0.22 7.17
N ASN A 165 -7.81 0.63 6.14
CA ASN A 165 -8.28 0.68 4.76
C ASN A 165 -8.30 -0.73 4.12
N GLN A 166 -9.13 -0.90 3.10
CA GLN A 166 -9.26 -2.14 2.30
C GLN A 166 -7.98 -2.57 1.59
N SER A 167 -7.01 -1.65 1.39
CA SER A 167 -5.67 -1.98 0.88
C SER A 167 -4.91 -2.95 1.79
N PHE A 168 -5.30 -3.05 3.06
CA PHE A 168 -4.66 -3.88 4.06
C PHE A 168 -5.61 -4.92 4.63
N ILE A 169 -5.04 -6.09 4.89
CA ILE A 169 -5.66 -7.18 5.63
C ILE A 169 -4.89 -7.26 6.95
N THR A 170 -5.58 -7.12 8.07
CA THR A 170 -4.98 -7.16 9.40
C THR A 170 -5.48 -8.37 10.17
N GLY A 171 -4.61 -8.93 11.01
CA GLY A 171 -4.95 -10.09 11.84
C GLY A 171 -4.06 -10.20 13.06
N VAL A 172 -4.40 -11.14 13.94
CA VAL A 172 -3.69 -11.39 15.18
C VAL A 172 -3.65 -12.89 15.46
N ILE A 173 -2.44 -13.42 15.62
CA ILE A 173 -2.23 -14.82 15.98
C ILE A 173 -2.17 -14.91 17.51
N GLU A 174 -3.30 -15.17 18.17
CA GLU A 174 -3.37 -15.23 19.64
C GLU A 174 -2.72 -16.50 20.21
N SER A 175 -3.03 -17.65 19.60
CA SER A 175 -2.72 -18.98 20.17
C SER A 175 -1.57 -19.73 19.48
N GLY A 176 -0.86 -19.07 18.56
CA GLY A 176 0.24 -19.67 17.77
C GLY A 176 -0.24 -20.67 16.71
N GLN A 177 -1.55 -20.81 16.51
CA GLN A 177 -2.11 -21.53 15.37
C GLN A 177 -2.00 -20.69 14.10
N SER A 178 -1.85 -21.33 12.95
CA SER A 178 -1.92 -20.62 11.67
C SER A 178 -3.34 -20.08 11.44
N GLU A 179 -3.44 -18.89 10.87
CA GLU A 179 -4.68 -18.28 10.41
C GLU A 179 -4.84 -18.50 8.90
N TYR A 180 -6.08 -18.74 8.47
CA TYR A 180 -6.44 -18.94 7.07
C TYR A 180 -7.54 -17.99 6.64
N PHE A 181 -7.34 -17.35 5.49
CA PHE A 181 -8.36 -16.60 4.79
C PHE A 181 -8.24 -16.82 3.30
N ALA A 182 -9.27 -16.42 2.54
CA ALA A 182 -9.25 -16.56 1.10
C ALA A 182 -9.51 -15.24 0.39
N ILE A 183 -9.00 -15.12 -0.82
CA ILE A 183 -9.26 -14.05 -1.77
C ILE A 183 -9.73 -14.71 -3.07
N ASP A 184 -10.89 -14.29 -3.57
CA ASP A 184 -11.39 -14.78 -4.86
C ASP A 184 -10.50 -14.26 -6.00
N VAL A 185 -10.18 -15.14 -6.95
CA VAL A 185 -9.31 -14.83 -8.08
C VAL A 185 -9.89 -15.42 -9.36
N SER A 186 -9.75 -14.68 -10.45
CA SER A 186 -10.16 -15.13 -11.78
C SER A 186 -8.96 -15.60 -12.58
N LYS A 187 -9.23 -16.39 -13.60
CA LYS A 187 -8.23 -16.76 -14.59
C LYS A 187 -7.62 -15.50 -15.23
N GLY A 188 -6.30 -15.43 -15.17
CA GLY A 188 -5.51 -14.34 -15.74
C GLY A 188 -5.09 -13.29 -14.70
N ASP A 189 -5.68 -13.31 -13.50
CA ASP A 189 -5.36 -12.34 -12.45
C ASP A 189 -3.95 -12.56 -11.90
N THR A 190 -3.40 -11.51 -11.30
CA THR A 190 -2.18 -11.58 -10.50
C THR A 190 -2.44 -10.97 -9.13
N LEU A 191 -2.26 -11.75 -8.06
CA LEU A 191 -2.31 -11.28 -6.67
C LEU A 191 -0.93 -10.81 -6.23
N GLU A 192 -0.85 -9.57 -5.76
CA GLU A 192 0.28 -9.01 -5.02
C GLU A 192 -0.01 -9.06 -3.53
N LEU A 193 0.95 -9.58 -2.74
CA LEU A 193 0.95 -9.45 -1.28
C LEU A 193 2.29 -8.92 -0.79
N SER A 194 2.24 -8.07 0.24
CA SER A 194 3.41 -7.55 0.94
C SER A 194 3.16 -7.43 2.44
N LEU A 195 4.12 -7.85 3.27
CA LEU A 195 4.04 -7.67 4.73
C LEU A 195 4.44 -6.24 5.09
N ALA A 196 3.49 -5.46 5.60
CA ALA A 196 3.64 -4.04 5.92
C ALA A 196 3.73 -3.76 7.43
N HIS A 197 3.34 -4.73 8.27
CA HIS A 197 3.50 -4.66 9.72
C HIS A 197 3.59 -6.06 10.30
N SER A 198 4.46 -6.24 11.30
CA SER A 198 4.43 -7.41 12.18
C SER A 198 5.03 -7.07 13.53
N THR A 199 4.40 -7.50 14.62
CA THR A 199 4.95 -7.36 15.98
C THR A 199 5.95 -8.45 16.35
N SER A 200 6.03 -9.54 15.59
CA SER A 200 7.00 -10.64 15.78
C SER A 200 7.37 -11.35 14.47
N ASP A 201 7.90 -12.57 14.54
CA ASP A 201 8.10 -13.43 13.38
C ASP A 201 6.77 -13.73 12.67
N ILE A 202 6.78 -13.73 11.34
CA ILE A 202 5.63 -14.04 10.48
C ILE A 202 6.10 -14.85 9.28
N TYR A 203 5.30 -15.84 8.91
CA TYR A 203 5.44 -16.62 7.68
C TYR A 203 4.10 -16.69 6.96
N VAL A 204 4.11 -16.47 5.64
CA VAL A 204 2.92 -16.45 4.79
C VAL A 204 3.12 -17.32 3.56
N GLU A 205 2.16 -18.21 3.33
CA GLU A 205 2.09 -19.08 2.14
C GLU A 205 0.76 -18.87 1.42
N VAL A 206 0.74 -19.14 0.12
CA VAL A 206 -0.46 -19.03 -0.72
C VAL A 206 -0.74 -20.36 -1.40
N TYR A 207 -1.96 -20.85 -1.26
CA TYR A 207 -2.47 -22.02 -1.96
C TYR A 207 -3.49 -21.56 -3.00
N PHE A 208 -3.46 -22.08 -4.21
CA PHE A 208 -4.59 -21.95 -5.13
C PHE A 208 -5.55 -23.11 -4.89
N GLN A 209 -6.84 -22.80 -4.79
CA GLN A 209 -7.92 -23.79 -4.73
C GLN A 209 -8.98 -23.48 -5.78
N ASN A 210 -9.43 -24.52 -6.48
CA ASN A 210 -10.68 -24.50 -7.25
C ASN A 210 -11.70 -25.45 -6.58
N GLN A 211 -12.71 -25.94 -7.31
CA GLN A 211 -13.71 -26.84 -6.71
C GLN A 211 -13.20 -28.25 -6.37
N THR A 212 -12.09 -28.69 -6.98
CA THR A 212 -11.60 -30.07 -6.92
C THR A 212 -10.15 -30.20 -6.45
N ASP A 213 -9.32 -29.20 -6.75
CA ASP A 213 -7.87 -29.26 -6.60
C ASP A 213 -7.34 -28.16 -5.69
N GLU A 214 -6.22 -28.45 -5.04
CA GLU A 214 -5.43 -27.52 -4.24
C GLU A 214 -3.97 -27.65 -4.65
N ILE A 215 -3.29 -26.52 -4.81
CA ILE A 215 -1.86 -26.46 -5.13
C ILE A 215 -1.21 -25.38 -4.27
N LEU A 216 -0.14 -25.73 -3.56
CA LEU A 216 0.74 -24.74 -2.92
C LEU A 216 1.48 -23.98 -4.02
N LEU A 217 1.35 -22.67 -4.04
CA LEU A 217 2.03 -21.82 -5.00
C LEU A 217 3.48 -21.55 -4.58
N PRO A 218 4.39 -21.30 -5.54
CA PRO A 218 5.77 -20.98 -5.23
C PRO A 218 5.90 -19.63 -4.50
N ASN A 219 7.01 -19.46 -3.78
CA ASN A 219 7.33 -18.31 -2.93
C ASN A 219 6.51 -18.22 -1.64
N SER A 220 7.05 -17.45 -0.69
CA SER A 220 6.46 -17.19 0.61
C SER A 220 6.94 -15.84 1.10
N ILE A 221 6.14 -15.14 1.90
CA ILE A 221 6.57 -13.92 2.59
C ILE A 221 7.02 -14.32 3.99
N SER A 222 8.18 -13.85 4.43
CA SER A 222 8.70 -14.19 5.75
C SER A 222 9.43 -13.03 6.40
N SER A 223 9.20 -12.83 7.69
CA SER A 223 10.03 -12.00 8.56
C SER A 223 10.42 -12.81 9.78
N PRO A 224 11.71 -12.99 10.11
CA PRO A 224 12.15 -13.80 11.25
C PRO A 224 11.97 -13.09 12.61
N SER A 225 11.54 -11.82 12.60
CA SER A 225 11.34 -10.99 13.77
C SER A 225 10.31 -9.90 13.49
N LYS A 226 10.01 -9.09 14.52
CA LYS A 226 9.30 -7.82 14.38
C LYS A 226 9.82 -7.02 13.17
N LEU A 227 8.91 -6.48 12.38
CA LEU A 227 9.24 -5.65 11.22
C LEU A 227 9.63 -4.25 11.70
N SER A 228 10.64 -3.63 11.08
CA SER A 228 11.02 -2.26 11.44
C SER A 228 9.90 -1.28 11.09
N VAL A 229 9.83 -0.16 11.80
CA VAL A 229 8.81 0.86 11.53
C VAL A 229 8.96 1.39 10.09
N ASN A 230 7.83 1.53 9.40
CA ASN A 230 7.73 1.91 7.98
C ASN A 230 8.46 0.99 6.99
N GLN A 231 8.98 -0.15 7.43
CA GLN A 231 9.52 -1.15 6.53
C GLN A 231 8.38 -2.03 6.00
N ALA A 232 8.47 -2.42 4.73
CA ALA A 232 7.69 -3.49 4.15
C ALA A 232 8.63 -4.59 3.63
N VAL A 233 8.19 -5.84 3.67
CA VAL A 233 8.85 -6.92 2.93
C VAL A 233 8.58 -6.70 1.44
N ALA A 234 9.53 -7.03 0.57
CA ALA A 234 9.31 -6.89 -0.87
C ALA A 234 8.07 -7.71 -1.30
N PRO A 235 7.22 -7.15 -2.20
CA PRO A 235 6.01 -7.83 -2.62
C PRO A 235 6.34 -9.11 -3.38
N HIS A 236 5.47 -10.11 -3.21
CA HIS A 236 5.44 -11.30 -4.04
C HIS A 236 4.17 -11.33 -4.88
N TYR A 237 4.29 -11.94 -6.07
CA TYR A 237 3.25 -11.97 -7.08
C TYR A 237 2.87 -13.41 -7.41
N TRP A 238 1.57 -13.70 -7.44
CA TRP A 238 1.02 -15.00 -7.79
C TRP A 238 0.04 -14.85 -8.94
N HIS A 239 0.35 -15.47 -10.08
CA HIS A 239 -0.54 -15.52 -11.24
C HIS A 239 -1.45 -16.74 -11.18
N PHE A 240 -2.69 -16.59 -11.66
CA PHE A 240 -3.70 -17.66 -11.65
C PHE A 240 -4.13 -18.06 -13.07
N ASP A 241 -3.98 -19.34 -13.39
CA ASP A 241 -4.35 -19.92 -14.69
C ASP A 241 -5.84 -20.37 -14.78
N GLY A 242 -6.58 -20.25 -13.68
CA GLY A 242 -7.97 -20.69 -13.58
C GLY A 242 -8.74 -19.93 -12.50
N ASP A 243 -10.07 -20.00 -12.59
CA ASP A 243 -10.97 -19.38 -11.61
C ASP A 243 -10.97 -20.18 -10.30
N GLY A 244 -10.98 -19.47 -9.18
CA GLY A 244 -10.99 -20.10 -7.87
C GLY A 244 -10.70 -19.08 -6.77
N ARG A 245 -9.91 -19.50 -5.79
CA ARG A 245 -9.49 -18.66 -4.67
C ARG A 245 -8.03 -18.90 -4.32
N ALA A 246 -7.34 -17.82 -3.96
CA ALA A 246 -6.10 -17.87 -3.22
C ALA A 246 -6.45 -18.08 -1.74
N VAL A 247 -5.98 -19.17 -1.14
CA VAL A 247 -6.06 -19.40 0.31
C VAL A 247 -4.71 -19.02 0.91
N ILE A 248 -4.71 -17.97 1.72
CA ILE A 248 -3.53 -17.45 2.38
C ILE A 248 -3.45 -18.09 3.76
N LYS A 249 -2.28 -18.62 4.08
CA LYS A 249 -1.93 -19.10 5.41
C LYS A 249 -0.97 -18.09 6.03
N VAL A 250 -1.31 -17.56 7.21
CA VAL A 250 -0.41 -16.72 8.01
C VAL A 250 -0.08 -17.46 9.29
N GLU A 251 1.19 -17.54 9.65
CA GLU A 251 1.62 -18.18 10.89
C GLU A 251 2.76 -17.46 11.58
N SER A 252 2.84 -17.64 12.89
CA SER A 252 3.88 -17.12 13.77
C SER A 252 4.16 -18.15 14.86
N GLN A 253 5.42 -18.27 15.26
CA GLN A 253 5.79 -19.04 16.45
C GLN A 253 5.55 -18.24 17.74
N SER A 254 5.32 -16.94 17.62
CA SER A 254 5.05 -16.03 18.73
C SER A 254 3.55 -15.85 18.94
N LEU A 255 3.13 -15.87 20.21
CA LEU A 255 1.76 -15.57 20.60
C LEU A 255 1.48 -14.07 20.52
N ASN A 256 0.20 -13.72 20.35
CA ASN A 256 -0.28 -12.34 20.26
C ASN A 256 0.43 -11.52 19.17
N THR A 257 0.72 -12.17 18.04
CA THR A 257 1.41 -11.53 16.91
C THR A 257 0.42 -10.79 16.04
N LEU A 258 0.45 -9.46 16.05
CA LEU A 258 -0.34 -8.64 15.13
C LEU A 258 0.43 -8.44 13.84
N TRP A 259 -0.30 -8.48 12.72
CA TRP A 259 0.27 -8.36 11.39
C TRP A 259 -0.65 -7.56 10.45
N ALA A 260 -0.05 -6.98 9.41
CA ALA A 260 -0.78 -6.35 8.31
C ALA A 260 -0.16 -6.75 6.97
N LEU A 261 -0.99 -7.27 6.06
CA LEU A 261 -0.64 -7.56 4.68
C LEU A 261 -1.27 -6.53 3.76
N GLN A 262 -0.47 -5.85 2.96
CA GLN A 262 -0.97 -5.14 1.79
C GLN A 262 -1.39 -6.16 0.73
N SER A 263 -2.55 -5.95 0.11
CA SER A 263 -3.07 -6.84 -0.93
C SER A 263 -3.61 -6.06 -2.13
N THR A 264 -3.26 -6.50 -3.34
CA THR A 264 -3.79 -5.95 -4.59
C THR A 264 -3.97 -7.05 -5.61
N ILE A 265 -5.12 -7.06 -6.29
CA ILE A 265 -5.39 -7.94 -7.42
C ILE A 265 -5.25 -7.09 -8.70
N TYR A 266 -4.34 -7.49 -9.57
CA TYR A 266 -4.28 -6.96 -10.93
C TYR A 266 -5.10 -7.86 -11.83
N GLU A 267 -6.22 -7.33 -12.34
CA GLU A 267 -7.05 -8.08 -13.28
C GLU A 267 -6.30 -8.32 -14.58
N SER A 268 -6.64 -9.44 -15.23
CA SER A 268 -6.13 -9.73 -16.56
C SER A 268 -6.49 -8.57 -17.52
N GLN A 269 -5.49 -7.94 -18.12
CA GLN A 269 -5.72 -6.84 -19.06
C GLN A 269 -6.04 -7.36 -20.46
N GLU A 270 -7.02 -6.74 -21.12
CA GLU A 270 -7.24 -6.95 -22.54
C GLU A 270 -6.09 -6.36 -23.39
N MET A 271 -5.95 -6.90 -24.58
CA MET A 271 -4.96 -6.44 -25.55
C MET A 271 -5.20 -4.96 -25.90
N THR A 272 -4.19 -4.13 -25.66
CA THR A 272 -4.29 -2.69 -25.92
C THR A 272 -3.62 -2.32 -27.25
N VAL A 273 -4.32 -1.53 -28.08
CA VAL A 273 -3.74 -0.95 -29.30
C VAL A 273 -3.07 0.37 -28.95
N LEU A 274 -1.77 0.45 -29.19
CA LEU A 274 -0.96 1.62 -28.91
C LEU A 274 -0.89 2.56 -30.13
N PRO A 275 -0.93 3.89 -29.94
CA PRO A 275 -0.80 4.84 -31.03
C PRO A 275 0.62 4.83 -31.63
N ASP A 276 0.74 5.04 -32.95
CA ASP A 276 2.00 4.89 -33.70
C ASP A 276 3.13 5.83 -33.20
N ASN A 277 2.84 6.92 -32.48
CA ASN A 277 3.77 8.08 -32.42
C ASN A 277 4.21 8.60 -31.04
N SER A 278 4.17 7.80 -29.98
CA SER A 278 4.59 8.26 -28.64
C SER A 278 5.66 7.37 -28.01
N TYR A 279 6.49 7.98 -27.16
CA TYR A 279 7.17 7.24 -26.09
C TYR A 279 6.07 6.62 -25.24
N LEU A 280 6.05 5.29 -25.19
CA LEU A 280 4.98 4.53 -24.57
C LEU A 280 5.62 3.65 -23.50
N GLU A 281 5.03 3.71 -22.32
CA GLU A 281 5.39 2.86 -21.20
C GLU A 281 4.30 1.80 -21.09
N VAL A 282 4.71 0.54 -21.07
CA VAL A 282 3.81 -0.60 -20.91
C VAL A 282 4.13 -1.21 -19.56
N TYR A 283 3.15 -1.20 -18.69
CA TYR A 283 3.22 -1.77 -17.36
C TYR A 283 2.35 -3.02 -17.30
N GLY A 284 2.72 -3.98 -16.48
CA GLY A 284 1.91 -5.16 -16.25
C GLY A 284 2.58 -6.09 -15.26
N HIS A 285 1.76 -6.94 -14.66
CA HIS A 285 2.20 -8.03 -13.81
C HIS A 285 1.92 -9.34 -14.54
N ASN A 286 2.85 -10.30 -14.43
CA ASN A 286 2.89 -11.56 -15.17
C ASN A 286 2.99 -11.45 -16.70
N ARG A 287 1.99 -10.88 -17.39
CA ARG A 287 1.98 -10.75 -18.86
C ARG A 287 1.12 -9.59 -19.32
N ASN A 288 1.64 -8.79 -20.27
CA ASN A 288 0.85 -7.81 -21.01
C ASN A 288 1.05 -8.01 -22.52
N THR A 289 0.01 -7.75 -23.32
CA THR A 289 0.05 -7.83 -24.78
C THR A 289 -0.43 -6.52 -25.39
N VAL A 290 0.42 -5.91 -26.21
CA VAL A 290 0.12 -4.66 -26.91
C VAL A 290 0.23 -4.85 -28.42
N VAL A 291 -0.61 -4.13 -29.17
CA VAL A 291 -0.59 -4.10 -30.63
C VAL A 291 -0.11 -2.73 -31.08
N LEU A 292 0.88 -2.74 -31.97
CA LEU A 292 1.37 -1.55 -32.64
C LEU A 292 0.95 -1.62 -34.10
N ASP A 293 0.20 -0.63 -34.56
CA ASP A 293 -0.02 -0.42 -35.99
C ASP A 293 1.18 0.36 -36.54
N VAL A 294 1.92 -0.28 -37.43
CA VAL A 294 3.12 0.29 -38.07
C VAL A 294 2.88 0.39 -39.57
N SER A 295 2.72 1.63 -40.02
CA SER A 295 2.50 1.97 -41.43
C SER A 295 3.77 1.88 -42.28
N GLU A 296 4.94 2.04 -41.65
CA GLU A 296 6.26 2.00 -42.29
C GLU A 296 7.25 1.17 -41.46
N ALA A 297 8.38 0.79 -42.07
CA ALA A 297 9.45 0.11 -41.34
C ALA A 297 9.97 1.01 -40.21
N LYS A 298 9.87 0.53 -38.97
CA LYS A 298 10.21 1.32 -37.78
C LYS A 298 11.17 0.56 -36.88
N ARG A 299 12.06 1.30 -36.22
CA ARG A 299 12.86 0.77 -35.12
C ARG A 299 12.13 1.04 -33.81
N LEU A 300 11.76 -0.02 -33.11
CA LEU A 300 11.26 0.04 -31.74
C LEU A 300 12.44 -0.17 -30.79
N SER A 301 12.63 0.76 -29.86
CA SER A 301 13.62 0.62 -28.79
C SER A 301 12.88 0.23 -27.52
N LEU A 302 13.14 -0.97 -27.03
CA LEU A 302 12.47 -1.56 -25.88
C LEU A 302 13.44 -1.57 -24.70
N LYS A 303 12.98 -1.13 -23.54
CA LYS A 303 13.77 -1.10 -22.31
C LYS A 303 12.89 -1.57 -21.16
N SER A 304 13.40 -2.51 -20.37
CA SER A 304 12.74 -3.00 -19.15
C SER A 304 13.51 -2.45 -17.95
N PRO A 305 13.08 -1.34 -17.32
CA PRO A 305 13.90 -0.66 -16.31
C PRO A 305 13.88 -1.33 -14.93
N TYR A 306 12.86 -2.13 -14.62
CA TYR A 306 12.64 -2.66 -13.26
C TYR A 306 13.09 -4.11 -13.09
N SER A 307 12.79 -4.96 -14.07
CA SER A 307 13.12 -6.38 -14.04
C SER A 307 13.50 -6.86 -15.42
N GLU A 308 14.14 -8.03 -15.46
CA GLU A 308 14.24 -8.77 -16.71
C GLU A 308 12.82 -9.12 -17.20
N THR A 309 12.61 -9.04 -18.51
CA THR A 309 11.30 -9.28 -19.11
C THR A 309 11.47 -10.08 -20.39
N GLU A 310 10.68 -11.14 -20.53
CA GLU A 310 10.60 -11.90 -21.78
C GLU A 310 9.71 -11.17 -22.77
N ILE A 311 10.24 -10.88 -23.95
CA ILE A 311 9.55 -10.17 -25.01
C ILE A 311 9.43 -11.09 -26.21
N SER A 312 8.19 -11.47 -26.52
CA SER A 312 7.86 -12.18 -27.75
C SER A 312 7.10 -11.24 -28.70
N THR A 313 7.51 -11.24 -29.96
CA THR A 313 6.98 -10.33 -30.99
C THR A 313 6.33 -11.13 -32.09
N TYR A 314 5.16 -10.69 -32.53
CA TYR A 314 4.38 -11.34 -33.57
C TYR A 314 4.05 -10.33 -34.66
N GLN A 315 4.10 -10.77 -35.91
CA GLN A 315 3.72 -9.97 -37.07
C GLN A 315 2.49 -10.59 -37.73
N LEU A 316 1.54 -9.74 -38.13
CA LEU A 316 0.36 -10.17 -38.84
C LEU A 316 0.71 -10.38 -40.32
N MET A 317 0.79 -11.63 -40.75
CA MET A 317 1.11 -12.02 -42.13
C MET A 317 -0.03 -12.85 -42.72
N ASN A 318 -0.63 -12.38 -43.80
CA ASN A 318 -1.75 -13.06 -44.48
C ASN A 318 -2.90 -13.45 -43.51
N GLY A 319 -3.22 -12.58 -42.55
CA GLY A 319 -4.27 -12.80 -41.56
C GLY A 319 -3.89 -13.71 -40.39
N ASN A 320 -2.64 -14.19 -40.31
CA ASN A 320 -2.15 -15.01 -39.21
C ASN A 320 -1.03 -14.28 -38.45
N TRP A 321 -1.04 -14.37 -37.12
CA TRP A 321 0.06 -13.90 -36.28
C TRP A 321 1.19 -14.91 -36.34
N VAL A 322 2.35 -14.48 -36.82
CA VAL A 322 3.58 -15.29 -36.92
C VAL A 322 4.61 -14.70 -35.97
N GLU A 323 5.18 -15.54 -35.10
CA GLU A 323 6.26 -15.11 -34.21
C GLU A 323 7.48 -14.68 -35.04
N SER A 324 7.94 -13.45 -34.81
CA SER A 324 9.10 -12.88 -35.51
C SER A 324 10.40 -12.96 -34.70
N ASN A 325 10.30 -12.75 -33.38
CA ASN A 325 11.46 -12.71 -32.50
C ASN A 325 11.02 -12.94 -31.04
N SER A 326 11.87 -13.61 -30.26
CA SER A 326 11.70 -13.78 -28.82
C SER A 326 13.05 -13.63 -28.13
N PHE A 327 13.10 -12.80 -27.11
CA PHE A 327 14.32 -12.51 -26.35
C PHE A 327 14.00 -12.05 -24.93
N THR A 328 14.96 -12.22 -24.03
CA THR A 328 14.90 -11.66 -22.67
C THR A 328 15.57 -10.29 -22.66
N SER A 329 14.81 -9.23 -22.36
CA SER A 329 15.35 -7.90 -22.14
C SER A 329 16.00 -7.85 -20.77
N THR A 330 17.32 -7.62 -20.72
CA THR A 330 18.04 -7.38 -19.48
C THR A 330 17.63 -6.04 -18.87
N SER A 331 17.57 -5.97 -17.54
CA SER A 331 17.18 -4.74 -16.85
C SER A 331 18.06 -3.55 -17.27
N ASN A 332 17.41 -2.43 -17.58
CA ASN A 332 18.01 -1.18 -18.01
C ASN A 332 18.84 -1.19 -19.32
N VAL A 333 18.81 -2.28 -20.09
CA VAL A 333 19.48 -2.35 -21.40
C VAL A 333 18.46 -2.19 -22.52
N ALA A 334 18.68 -1.22 -23.39
CA ALA A 334 17.82 -0.99 -24.55
C ALA A 334 18.08 -2.04 -25.64
N THR A 335 17.02 -2.72 -26.07
CA THR A 335 17.03 -3.67 -27.18
C THR A 335 16.26 -3.08 -28.36
N ASN A 336 16.83 -3.19 -29.56
CA ASN A 336 16.21 -2.64 -30.77
C ASN A 336 15.54 -3.75 -31.57
N LEU A 337 14.25 -3.60 -31.82
CA LEU A 337 13.47 -4.42 -32.74
C LEU A 337 13.22 -3.63 -34.02
N TYR A 338 13.39 -4.27 -35.16
CA TYR A 338 13.05 -3.69 -36.47
C TYR A 338 11.78 -4.38 -36.96
N VAL A 339 10.68 -3.63 -36.96
CA VAL A 339 9.38 -4.10 -37.45
C VAL A 339 9.27 -3.78 -38.93
N TYR A 340 8.83 -4.79 -39.69
CA TYR A 340 8.50 -4.63 -41.10
C TYR A 340 7.08 -4.08 -41.23
N PRO A 341 6.82 -3.22 -42.23
CA PRO A 341 5.48 -2.71 -42.48
C PRO A 341 4.55 -3.85 -42.88
N ASN A 342 3.25 -3.65 -42.64
CA ASN A 342 2.21 -4.57 -43.13
C ASN A 342 2.43 -4.86 -44.63
N VAL A 343 2.64 -6.13 -44.97
CA VAL A 343 2.92 -6.56 -46.35
C VAL A 343 1.62 -6.63 -47.16
N SER A 344 0.86 -5.55 -47.23
CA SER A 344 -0.25 -5.40 -48.19
C SER A 344 0.22 -4.93 -49.58
N ALA A 345 1.53 -4.81 -49.79
CA ALA A 345 2.15 -4.37 -51.03
C ALA A 345 2.91 -5.50 -51.75
N VAL A 346 2.22 -6.60 -52.04
CA VAL A 346 2.58 -7.44 -53.19
C VAL A 346 1.30 -7.66 -53.99
N LYS A 347 1.09 -6.80 -54.99
CA LYS A 347 0.18 -7.06 -56.10
C LYS A 347 0.98 -7.58 -57.28
#